data_AF-A0A544Y3J8-F1
#
_entry.id   AF-A0A544Y3J8-F1
#
_cell.length_a   1.000
_cell.length_b   1.000
_cell.length_c   1.000
_cell.angle_alpha   90.00
_cell.angle_beta   90.00
_cell.angle_gamma   90.00
#
_symmetry.space_group_name_H-M   'P 1'
#
loop_
_entity.id
_entity.type
_entity.pdbx_description
1 polymer ?
#
loop_
_entity_poly.entity_id
_entity_poly.type
_entity_poly.pdbx_seq_one_letter_code
_entity_poly.pdbx_strand_id
1 'polypeptide(L)'
;MDPALSRRAFLLTSGMTASGVALDIALSSVPAASSAVTPSTAALMTTVHTVARPRGASGYRRLSDGPGWRRVTRTELAAAKKDRADRRTVLACFVQFTDLHITDVQSPQRYEFLRAADMGSWRPQEALTAVGAVSLIEQVNALRYGPATRAPIGFVMTTGDNTDNNSRIELEWFLTAMSGGRFTPDTGDPGAYEGVQGSGLGLYWQPESGVRDIDKRAGFPRLEGFLEAAVREVSSPGLAMPWYSTIGNHDQLFGGAFSSAGGFFADLATGSRKLFDLPASEAGAVYRALRHGDPTGARFRAAWQHYRRRARTVTADERRAPVSPHAYIAAHLDPAYAGPGPAGHGYTRDNLDSGRLDYAFRIADGVVGISLDTTDRGGDYRGSVGTRQLAWLERTLKTHADDIGLIFSHHPSWAMTNLVPDPARPDEKRHGGQELLAVLRKHRNVAAWINGHSHLNRIVPHDGFWEISTASHVDYPQLARVVELADNHDGTLSLFTTLVESAAPHRTDFTDLSQSGLAALYRELSFNSPGLRSGLAGLPGDRNTELLVKKR
;
A
#
# COMPACT_ATOMS: atom_id res chain seq x y z
N MET A 1 -0.88 70.14 26.54
CA MET A 1 0.45 70.12 25.92
C MET A 1 0.49 68.92 24.99
N ASP A 2 1.04 69.14 23.79
CA ASP A 2 0.54 68.65 22.50
C ASP A 2 0.78 67.16 22.13
N PRO A 3 0.01 66.64 21.15
CA PRO A 3 -0.10 65.23 20.72
C PRO A 3 0.50 64.94 19.32
N ALA A 4 0.45 63.67 18.88
CA ALA A 4 0.21 63.27 17.47
C ALA A 4 -0.11 61.75 17.38
N LEU A 5 -1.36 61.36 17.12
CA LEU A 5 -1.97 60.93 15.82
C LEU A 5 -1.65 59.46 15.45
N SER A 6 -2.54 58.56 15.01
CA SER A 6 -4.00 58.46 14.81
C SER A 6 -4.28 57.03 14.26
N ARG A 7 -4.98 56.13 14.99
CA ARG A 7 -6.39 55.63 14.81
C ARG A 7 -6.72 55.00 13.42
N ARG A 8 -7.05 53.68 13.37
CA ARG A 8 -8.39 53.02 13.54
C ARG A 8 -9.39 53.38 12.42
N ALA A 9 -10.38 52.61 11.98
CA ALA A 9 -10.82 51.20 12.04
C ALA A 9 -12.26 51.20 11.45
N PHE A 10 -12.83 50.02 11.21
CA PHE A 10 -14.27 49.69 11.40
C PHE A 10 -15.26 49.87 10.21
N LEU A 11 -15.58 48.73 9.58
CA LEU A 11 -16.87 47.98 9.58
C LEU A 11 -18.21 48.60 9.12
N LEU A 12 -18.92 47.73 8.36
CA LEU A 12 -20.32 47.29 8.46
C LEU A 12 -21.45 47.97 7.64
N THR A 13 -22.10 47.08 6.88
CA THR A 13 -23.57 46.83 6.74
C THR A 13 -24.46 47.62 5.78
N SER A 14 -25.10 46.82 4.90
CA SER A 14 -26.54 46.74 4.61
C SER A 14 -27.21 47.78 3.69
N GLY A 15 -28.06 47.28 2.78
CA GLY A 15 -29.29 47.98 2.39
C GLY A 15 -29.61 47.95 0.90
N MET A 16 -30.79 47.43 0.55
CA MET A 16 -31.30 47.21 -0.81
C MET A 16 -31.91 48.46 -1.48
N THR A 17 -32.03 48.38 -2.81
CA THR A 17 -33.15 48.79 -3.70
C THR A 17 -32.85 49.78 -4.85
N ALA A 18 -33.02 49.22 -6.05
CA ALA A 18 -33.35 49.71 -7.38
C ALA A 18 -33.50 51.22 -7.67
N SER A 19 -32.85 51.65 -8.76
CA SER A 19 -33.44 52.53 -9.79
C SER A 19 -32.68 52.32 -11.10
N GLY A 20 -33.42 51.99 -12.15
CA GLY A 20 -32.87 51.68 -13.47
C GLY A 20 -32.43 52.92 -14.25
N VAL A 21 -31.35 52.76 -15.00
CA VAL A 21 -31.04 53.56 -16.19
C VAL A 21 -30.70 52.56 -17.28
N ALA A 22 -31.54 52.52 -18.32
CA ALA A 22 -31.25 51.82 -19.55
C ALA A 22 -30.11 52.55 -20.27
N LEU A 23 -29.04 51.82 -20.58
CA LEU A 23 -28.08 52.22 -21.61
C LEU A 23 -27.79 50.99 -22.47
N ASP A 24 -28.32 51.02 -23.69
CA ASP A 24 -27.93 50.12 -24.76
C ASP A 24 -26.43 50.25 -25.04
N ILE A 25 -25.69 49.16 -24.86
CA ILE A 25 -24.32 49.03 -25.36
C ILE A 25 -24.24 47.73 -26.17
N ALA A 26 -23.85 47.92 -27.43
CA ALA A 26 -23.79 46.94 -28.49
C ALA A 26 -23.02 45.66 -28.12
N LEU A 27 -23.64 44.51 -28.41
CA LEU A 27 -22.99 43.21 -28.46
C LEU A 27 -22.00 43.17 -29.63
N SER A 28 -20.73 43.42 -29.34
CA SER A 28 -19.63 43.03 -30.22
C SER A 28 -19.22 41.60 -29.89
N SER A 29 -19.60 40.67 -30.76
CA SER A 29 -19.17 39.27 -30.71
C SER A 29 -17.68 39.18 -31.03
N VAL A 30 -16.85 38.96 -30.02
CA VAL A 30 -15.44 38.58 -30.18
C VAL A 30 -15.37 37.05 -30.31
N PRO A 31 -14.70 36.48 -31.33
CA PRO A 31 -14.57 35.05 -31.44
C PRO A 31 -13.75 34.51 -30.28
N ALA A 32 -14.29 33.52 -29.57
CA ALA A 32 -13.60 32.81 -28.51
C ALA A 32 -12.34 32.15 -29.09
N ALA A 33 -11.17 32.73 -28.76
CA ALA A 33 -9.90 32.09 -29.02
C ALA A 33 -9.88 30.77 -28.24
N SER A 34 -9.77 29.67 -28.98
CA SER A 34 -9.43 28.34 -28.44
C SER A 34 -8.12 28.47 -27.65
N SER A 35 -8.23 28.62 -26.33
CA SER A 35 -7.09 28.44 -25.44
C SER A 35 -6.80 26.95 -25.41
N ALA A 36 -5.74 26.53 -26.10
CA ALA A 36 -5.16 25.20 -25.91
C ALA A 36 -4.91 25.03 -24.41
N VAL A 37 -5.64 24.09 -23.79
CA VAL A 37 -5.46 23.73 -22.39
C VAL A 37 -4.03 23.20 -22.26
N THR A 38 -3.15 23.98 -21.63
CA THR A 38 -1.86 23.49 -21.17
C THR A 38 -2.16 22.32 -20.23
N PRO A 39 -1.61 21.11 -20.47
CA PRO A 39 -1.83 19.99 -19.56
C PRO A 39 -1.40 20.43 -18.16
N SER A 40 -2.27 20.29 -17.16
CA SER A 40 -1.87 20.50 -15.77
C SER A 40 -0.64 19.65 -15.48
N THR A 41 0.31 20.12 -14.68
CA THR A 41 1.44 19.32 -14.17
C THR A 41 0.98 17.97 -13.61
N ALA A 42 -0.26 17.87 -13.11
CA ALA A 42 -0.88 16.62 -12.67
C ALA A 42 -1.13 15.56 -13.76
N ALA A 43 -1.16 15.93 -15.05
CA ALA A 43 -1.25 14.98 -16.15
C ALA A 43 0.09 14.25 -16.38
N LEU A 44 1.23 14.81 -15.96
CA LEU A 44 2.55 14.18 -16.08
C LEU A 44 2.86 13.18 -14.96
N MET A 45 1.88 12.85 -14.12
CA MET A 45 2.05 12.16 -12.82
C MET A 45 1.65 10.69 -12.84
N THR A 46 1.55 10.05 -14.01
CA THR A 46 1.30 8.61 -14.09
C THR A 46 2.29 7.93 -15.00
N THR A 47 2.38 6.61 -14.83
CA THR A 47 3.28 5.77 -15.63
C THR A 47 2.95 5.79 -17.12
N VAL A 48 1.81 6.34 -17.56
CA VAL A 48 1.50 6.56 -18.98
C VAL A 48 2.43 7.60 -19.61
N HIS A 49 2.89 8.58 -18.83
CA HIS A 49 3.67 9.72 -19.33
C HIS A 49 5.17 9.52 -19.11
N THR A 50 5.56 9.20 -17.89
CA THR A 50 6.96 8.99 -17.48
C THR A 50 7.04 7.85 -16.47
N VAL A 51 8.19 7.18 -16.39
CA VAL A 51 8.49 6.25 -15.31
C VAL A 51 9.92 6.43 -14.85
N ALA A 52 10.21 6.12 -13.58
CA ALA A 52 11.57 6.03 -13.11
C ALA A 52 12.34 4.97 -13.92
N ARG A 53 13.48 5.36 -14.50
CA ARG A 53 14.36 4.47 -15.26
C ARG A 53 15.79 4.53 -14.75
N PRO A 54 16.44 3.36 -14.64
CA PRO A 54 17.85 3.31 -14.31
C PRO A 54 18.72 3.85 -15.44
N ARG A 55 19.79 4.54 -15.08
CA ARG A 55 20.87 4.96 -15.98
C ARG A 55 22.09 4.08 -15.78
N GLY A 56 22.78 3.77 -16.88
CA GLY A 56 23.90 2.82 -16.90
C GLY A 56 23.46 1.36 -17.00
N ALA A 57 24.43 0.48 -17.24
CA ALA A 57 24.19 -0.94 -17.54
C ALA A 57 24.51 -1.89 -16.38
N SER A 58 25.37 -1.49 -15.43
CA SER A 58 25.87 -2.36 -14.35
C SER A 58 26.13 -1.58 -13.06
N GLY A 59 26.33 -2.32 -11.96
CA GLY A 59 26.59 -1.77 -10.63
C GLY A 59 25.38 -1.06 -10.02
N TYR A 60 25.64 -0.22 -9.01
CA TYR A 60 24.65 0.72 -8.48
C TYR A 60 24.28 1.75 -9.55
N ARG A 61 22.98 1.86 -9.82
CA ARG A 61 22.45 2.70 -10.89
C ARG A 61 21.52 3.75 -10.34
N ARG A 62 21.75 4.99 -10.79
CA ARG A 62 20.89 6.13 -10.47
C ARG A 62 19.59 6.07 -11.28
N LEU A 63 18.51 6.56 -10.71
CA LEU A 63 17.22 6.70 -11.38
C LEU A 63 17.05 8.11 -11.98
N SER A 64 16.18 8.20 -12.98
CA SER A 64 15.85 9.44 -13.70
C SER A 64 14.59 9.23 -14.54
N ASP A 65 14.07 10.29 -15.15
CA ASP A 65 12.95 10.19 -16.08
C ASP A 65 13.26 9.26 -17.26
N GLY A 66 12.25 8.47 -17.61
CA GLY A 66 12.23 7.64 -18.81
C GLY A 66 10.84 7.56 -19.43
N PRO A 67 10.72 6.93 -20.60
CA PRO A 67 9.46 6.93 -21.34
C PRO A 67 8.38 6.14 -20.59
N GLY A 68 7.19 6.72 -20.53
CA GLY A 68 6.00 6.08 -19.98
C GLY A 68 5.63 4.76 -20.69
N TRP A 69 4.82 3.95 -20.01
CA TRP A 69 4.25 2.72 -20.51
C TRP A 69 2.93 2.97 -21.22
N ARG A 70 2.87 2.58 -22.50
CA ARG A 70 1.64 2.64 -23.29
C ARG A 70 0.54 1.80 -22.68
N ARG A 71 -0.69 2.27 -22.82
CA ARG A 71 -1.88 1.50 -22.44
C ARG A 71 -2.08 0.34 -23.43
N VAL A 72 -2.32 -0.86 -22.90
CA VAL A 72 -2.65 -2.07 -23.66
C VAL A 72 -4.12 -2.42 -23.48
N THR A 73 -4.87 -2.54 -24.58
CA THR A 73 -6.24 -3.06 -24.53
C THR A 73 -6.21 -4.59 -24.54
N ARG A 74 -6.85 -5.21 -23.55
CA ARG A 74 -6.95 -6.66 -23.36
C ARG A 74 -8.38 -7.13 -23.63
N THR A 75 -8.53 -8.04 -24.59
CA THR A 75 -9.82 -8.47 -25.15
C THR A 75 -10.12 -9.94 -24.91
N GLU A 76 -9.40 -10.59 -23.99
CA GLU A 76 -9.53 -12.02 -23.72
C GLU A 76 -10.92 -12.40 -23.20
N LEU A 77 -11.61 -11.51 -22.47
CA LEU A 77 -12.95 -11.77 -21.92
C LEU A 77 -14.09 -11.11 -22.71
N ALA A 78 -13.80 -10.09 -23.52
CA ALA A 78 -14.76 -9.46 -24.43
C ALA A 78 -14.07 -8.71 -25.58
N ALA A 79 -14.73 -8.66 -26.74
CA ALA A 79 -14.25 -7.91 -27.90
C ALA A 79 -14.42 -6.39 -27.70
N ALA A 80 -13.46 -5.62 -28.17
CA ALA A 80 -13.49 -4.16 -28.10
C ALA A 80 -14.27 -3.59 -29.30
N LYS A 81 -15.44 -2.98 -29.08
CA LYS A 81 -16.18 -2.28 -30.14
C LYS A 81 -15.58 -0.90 -30.44
N LYS A 82 -15.70 -0.43 -31.69
CA LYS A 82 -14.97 0.74 -32.22
C LYS A 82 -15.37 2.07 -31.56
N ASP A 83 -16.63 2.22 -31.19
CA ASP A 83 -17.27 3.44 -30.67
C ASP A 83 -17.46 3.42 -29.14
N ARG A 84 -16.91 2.42 -28.44
CA ARG A 84 -17.04 2.29 -26.98
C ARG A 84 -16.46 3.48 -26.21
N ALA A 85 -15.45 4.15 -26.78
CA ALA A 85 -14.81 5.30 -26.16
C ALA A 85 -15.76 6.50 -26.09
N ASP A 86 -16.61 6.67 -27.10
CA ASP A 86 -17.51 7.82 -27.23
C ASP A 86 -18.83 7.61 -26.48
N ARG A 87 -19.19 6.36 -26.19
CA ARG A 87 -20.45 6.00 -25.54
C ARG A 87 -20.35 5.80 -24.04
N ARG A 88 -19.15 5.55 -23.51
CA ARG A 88 -19.00 5.01 -22.15
C ARG A 88 -19.49 5.97 -21.07
N THR A 89 -20.04 5.39 -20.01
CA THR A 89 -20.32 6.08 -18.75
C THR A 89 -19.42 5.53 -17.67
N VAL A 90 -18.69 6.41 -16.98
CA VAL A 90 -17.85 6.00 -15.86
C VAL A 90 -18.74 5.70 -14.66
N LEU A 91 -18.53 4.53 -14.06
CA LEU A 91 -19.26 4.04 -12.90
C LEU A 91 -18.46 4.23 -11.62
N ALA A 92 -17.15 4.03 -11.66
CA ALA A 92 -16.28 4.19 -10.51
C ALA A 92 -14.86 4.57 -10.92
N CYS A 93 -14.16 5.32 -10.07
CA CYS A 93 -12.74 5.65 -10.22
C CYS A 93 -12.09 5.71 -8.83
N PHE A 94 -11.09 4.87 -8.58
CA PHE A 94 -10.43 4.77 -7.27
C PHE A 94 -8.95 4.40 -7.42
N VAL A 95 -8.18 4.51 -6.34
CA VAL A 95 -6.77 4.09 -6.30
C VAL A 95 -6.62 2.90 -5.36
N GLN A 96 -5.85 1.89 -5.77
CA GLN A 96 -5.40 0.80 -4.92
C GLN A 96 -4.01 1.10 -4.37
N PHE A 97 -3.88 1.03 -3.04
CA PHE A 97 -2.63 0.84 -2.31
C PHE A 97 -2.53 -0.61 -1.84
N THR A 98 -1.32 -1.13 -1.72
CA THR A 98 -1.10 -2.47 -1.19
C THR A 98 0.32 -2.60 -0.71
N ASP A 99 0.54 -3.42 0.32
CA ASP A 99 1.88 -3.81 0.77
C ASP A 99 2.75 -2.55 0.99
N LEU A 100 2.22 -1.62 1.80
CA LEU A 100 2.92 -0.41 2.22
C LEU A 100 4.07 -0.73 3.16
N HIS A 101 3.88 -1.77 3.99
CA HIS A 101 4.84 -2.23 5.00
C HIS A 101 5.40 -1.07 5.83
N ILE A 102 4.53 -0.25 6.43
CA ILE A 102 5.03 0.74 7.40
C ILE A 102 5.71 -0.03 8.53
N THR A 103 7.02 0.20 8.66
CA THR A 103 7.93 -0.71 9.36
C THR A 103 8.67 -0.01 10.50
N ASP A 104 8.63 -0.61 11.69
CA ASP A 104 9.57 -0.32 12.76
C ASP A 104 10.87 -1.13 12.56
N VAL A 105 11.86 -0.51 11.91
CA VAL A 105 13.15 -1.16 11.62
C VAL A 105 14.02 -1.42 12.86
N GLN A 106 13.64 -0.87 14.02
CA GLN A 106 14.38 -1.04 15.28
C GLN A 106 13.76 -2.12 16.17
N SER A 107 12.56 -2.60 15.83
CA SER A 107 11.90 -3.70 16.53
C SER A 107 12.80 -4.94 16.66
N PRO A 108 12.83 -5.62 17.82
CA PRO A 108 13.49 -6.90 17.97
C PRO A 108 12.85 -8.03 17.18
N GLN A 109 11.61 -7.84 16.72
CA GLN A 109 10.86 -8.80 15.93
C GLN A 109 11.24 -8.81 14.44
N ARG A 110 12.21 -7.98 14.05
CA ARG A 110 12.75 -7.99 12.68
C ARG A 110 13.59 -9.25 12.41
N TYR A 111 13.51 -9.74 11.18
CA TYR A 111 14.19 -10.97 10.74
C TYR A 111 15.37 -10.70 9.80
N GLU A 112 16.04 -9.54 9.92
CA GLU A 112 17.08 -9.14 8.97
C GLU A 112 18.28 -10.09 8.99
N PHE A 113 18.50 -10.84 10.08
CA PHE A 113 19.55 -11.86 10.20
C PHE A 113 19.41 -12.99 9.17
N LEU A 114 18.21 -13.19 8.59
CA LEU A 114 18.00 -14.15 7.50
C LEU A 114 18.80 -13.78 6.24
N ARG A 115 19.21 -12.51 6.10
CA ARG A 115 20.11 -12.03 5.04
C ARG A 115 21.42 -12.83 4.96
N ALA A 116 21.88 -13.39 6.07
CA ALA A 116 23.09 -14.23 6.09
C ALA A 116 22.98 -15.48 5.20
N ALA A 117 21.76 -15.94 4.91
CA ALA A 117 21.50 -17.08 4.02
C ALA A 117 20.85 -16.70 2.70
N ASP A 118 20.04 -15.63 2.68
CA ASP A 118 19.32 -15.16 1.51
C ASP A 118 19.36 -13.63 1.43
N MET A 119 20.09 -13.08 0.45
CA MET A 119 20.32 -11.63 0.35
C MET A 119 19.01 -10.81 0.28
N GLY A 120 17.94 -11.37 -0.28
CA GLY A 120 16.64 -10.70 -0.42
C GLY A 120 15.81 -10.62 0.87
N SER A 121 16.25 -11.26 1.96
CA SER A 121 15.52 -11.29 3.23
C SER A 121 15.69 -10.03 4.09
N TRP A 122 16.38 -9.00 3.59
CA TRP A 122 16.41 -7.66 4.15
C TRP A 122 16.69 -6.64 3.06
N ARG A 123 16.03 -5.48 3.13
CA ARG A 123 16.15 -4.43 2.11
C ARG A 123 16.75 -3.15 2.71
N PRO A 124 17.78 -2.55 2.08
CA PRO A 124 18.45 -1.34 2.58
C PRO A 124 17.52 -0.12 2.78
N GLN A 125 16.37 -0.10 2.12
CA GLN A 125 15.44 1.02 2.12
C GLN A 125 14.32 0.94 3.17
N GLU A 126 14.21 -0.13 3.96
CA GLU A 126 13.05 -0.37 4.85
C GLU A 126 12.81 0.74 5.90
N ALA A 127 13.87 1.46 6.30
CA ALA A 127 13.77 2.60 7.21
C ALA A 127 13.02 3.80 6.59
N LEU A 128 12.78 3.81 5.28
CA LEU A 128 12.12 4.90 4.55
C LEU A 128 10.68 4.56 4.14
N THR A 129 10.10 3.47 4.65
CA THR A 129 8.73 3.04 4.32
C THR A 129 7.69 4.12 4.68
N ALA A 130 7.84 4.79 5.83
CA ALA A 130 6.96 5.87 6.26
C ALA A 130 6.97 7.08 5.29
N VAL A 131 8.14 7.62 4.97
CA VAL A 131 8.26 8.74 4.01
C VAL A 131 7.85 8.34 2.60
N GLY A 132 8.10 7.08 2.21
CA GLY A 132 7.64 6.50 0.96
C GLY A 132 6.11 6.48 0.85
N ALA A 133 5.42 6.07 1.92
CA ALA A 133 3.96 6.06 1.99
C ALA A 133 3.38 7.49 1.90
N VAL A 134 3.97 8.45 2.64
CA VAL A 134 3.57 9.86 2.58
C VAL A 134 3.71 10.43 1.17
N SER A 135 4.82 10.16 0.48
CA SER A 135 5.01 10.62 -0.89
C SER A 135 4.02 9.99 -1.89
N LEU A 136 3.55 8.77 -1.63
CA LEU A 136 2.49 8.16 -2.42
C LEU A 136 1.12 8.81 -2.17
N ILE A 137 0.82 9.20 -0.93
CA ILE A 137 -0.39 9.94 -0.57
C ILE A 137 -0.40 11.31 -1.25
N GLU A 138 0.72 12.04 -1.20
CA GLU A 138 0.89 13.32 -1.91
C GLU A 138 0.58 13.19 -3.41
N GLN A 139 1.07 12.11 -4.03
CA GLN A 139 0.82 11.82 -5.43
C GLN A 139 -0.66 11.65 -5.74
N VAL A 140 -1.35 10.82 -4.96
CA VAL A 140 -2.78 10.54 -5.19
C VAL A 140 -3.62 11.78 -4.99
N ASN A 141 -3.33 12.58 -3.95
CA ASN A 141 -3.97 13.87 -3.72
C ASN A 141 -3.79 14.83 -4.91
N ALA A 142 -2.61 14.80 -5.54
CA ALA A 142 -2.30 15.65 -6.67
C ALA A 142 -2.98 15.18 -7.98
N LEU A 143 -3.24 13.88 -8.18
CA LEU A 143 -3.84 13.35 -9.40
C LEU A 143 -5.27 13.86 -9.65
N ARG A 144 -6.10 13.93 -8.59
CA ARG A 144 -7.53 14.34 -8.57
C ARG A 144 -8.50 13.55 -9.47
N TYR A 145 -8.07 13.09 -10.65
CA TYR A 145 -8.89 12.47 -11.68
C TYR A 145 -8.23 11.22 -12.26
N GLY A 146 -9.06 10.28 -12.70
CA GLY A 146 -8.69 9.10 -13.45
C GLY A 146 -7.95 9.42 -14.76
N PRO A 147 -6.79 8.79 -15.04
CA PRO A 147 -6.02 9.07 -16.24
C PRO A 147 -6.67 8.64 -17.57
N ALA A 148 -7.61 7.69 -17.55
CA ALA A 148 -8.26 7.18 -18.75
C ALA A 148 -9.56 7.91 -19.08
N THR A 149 -10.36 8.22 -18.06
CA THR A 149 -11.74 8.70 -18.21
C THR A 149 -11.94 10.12 -17.71
N ARG A 150 -10.95 10.69 -17.00
CA ARG A 150 -11.03 12.01 -16.34
C ARG A 150 -12.12 12.11 -15.27
N ALA A 151 -12.70 10.99 -14.84
CA ALA A 151 -13.61 10.98 -13.70
C ALA A 151 -12.88 11.33 -12.40
N PRO A 152 -13.52 12.02 -11.45
CA PRO A 152 -12.94 12.26 -10.13
C PRO A 152 -12.57 10.95 -9.43
N ILE A 153 -11.42 10.91 -8.76
CA ILE A 153 -11.07 9.79 -7.87
C ILE A 153 -11.99 9.85 -6.65
N GLY A 154 -12.83 8.84 -6.46
CA GLY A 154 -13.83 8.80 -5.40
C GLY A 154 -13.28 8.30 -4.06
N PHE A 155 -12.32 7.38 -4.06
CA PHE A 155 -11.72 6.82 -2.85
C PHE A 155 -10.36 6.15 -3.11
N VAL A 156 -9.67 5.79 -2.02
CA VAL A 156 -8.53 4.88 -2.02
C VAL A 156 -8.89 3.57 -1.31
N MET A 157 -8.44 2.45 -1.84
CA MET A 157 -8.57 1.12 -1.23
C MET A 157 -7.20 0.59 -0.88
N THR A 158 -6.95 0.22 0.37
CA THR A 158 -5.77 -0.59 0.71
C THR A 158 -6.12 -2.07 0.66
N THR A 159 -5.27 -2.90 0.05
CA THR A 159 -5.46 -4.36 -0.03
C THR A 159 -4.54 -5.12 0.94
N GLY A 160 -4.31 -4.58 2.14
CA GLY A 160 -3.55 -5.24 3.21
C GLY A 160 -2.04 -5.05 3.16
N ASP A 161 -1.38 -5.59 4.18
CA ASP A 161 0.04 -5.38 4.49
C ASP A 161 0.35 -3.89 4.61
N ASN A 162 -0.51 -3.22 5.38
CA ASN A 162 -0.40 -1.80 5.70
C ASN A 162 0.77 -1.57 6.68
N THR A 163 0.91 -2.49 7.63
CA THR A 163 2.00 -2.61 8.61
C THR A 163 2.90 -3.80 8.26
N ASP A 164 4.00 -4.03 9.00
CA ASP A 164 4.95 -5.10 8.67
C ASP A 164 5.03 -6.22 9.73
N ASN A 165 4.85 -5.93 11.02
CA ASN A 165 5.11 -6.88 12.10
C ASN A 165 3.93 -7.14 13.03
N ASN A 166 2.70 -6.82 12.61
CA ASN A 166 1.52 -6.77 13.48
C ASN A 166 1.87 -6.03 14.78
N SER A 167 2.02 -4.71 14.69
CA SER A 167 2.45 -3.88 15.80
C SER A 167 1.54 -2.68 15.98
N ARG A 168 1.17 -2.39 17.23
CA ARG A 168 0.30 -1.25 17.55
C ARG A 168 0.91 0.08 17.07
N ILE A 169 2.22 0.26 17.22
CA ILE A 169 2.90 1.49 16.80
C ILE A 169 2.95 1.63 15.27
N GLU A 170 3.19 0.55 14.53
CA GLU A 170 3.13 0.56 13.06
C GLU A 170 1.71 0.88 12.57
N LEU A 171 0.69 0.35 13.24
CA LEU A 171 -0.71 0.66 12.94
C LEU A 171 -1.04 2.14 13.20
N GLU A 172 -0.56 2.70 14.30
CA GLU A 172 -0.70 4.13 14.61
C GLU A 172 -0.06 5.02 13.53
N TRP A 173 1.16 4.69 13.10
CA TRP A 173 1.83 5.38 12.01
C TRP A 173 1.07 5.27 10.68
N PHE A 174 0.56 4.09 10.35
CA PHE A 174 -0.28 3.89 9.16
C PHE A 174 -1.54 4.75 9.20
N LEU A 175 -2.30 4.69 10.29
CA LEU A 175 -3.54 5.46 10.44
C LEU A 175 -3.27 6.97 10.42
N THR A 176 -2.20 7.42 11.07
CA THR A 176 -1.78 8.83 11.05
C THR A 176 -1.34 9.26 9.65
N ALA A 177 -0.58 8.43 8.93
CA ALA A 177 -0.16 8.72 7.57
C ALA A 177 -1.38 8.87 6.64
N MET A 178 -2.32 7.92 6.68
CA MET A 178 -3.51 7.89 5.82
C MET A 178 -4.51 9.00 6.15
N SER A 179 -4.65 9.37 7.42
CA SER A 179 -5.64 10.35 7.89
C SER A 179 -5.10 11.78 7.96
N GLY A 180 -3.78 11.92 7.96
CA GLY A 180 -3.07 13.18 8.09
C GLY A 180 -2.63 13.44 9.52
N GLY A 181 -1.46 14.05 9.68
CA GLY A 181 -0.86 14.29 10.98
C GLY A 181 0.65 14.17 10.96
N ARG A 182 1.25 14.16 12.15
CA ARG A 182 2.68 13.98 12.35
C ARG A 182 2.92 12.76 13.22
N PHE A 183 3.94 11.99 12.89
CA PHE A 183 4.38 10.83 13.66
C PHE A 183 5.87 10.62 13.48
N THR A 184 6.51 10.02 14.48
CA THR A 184 7.94 9.71 14.43
C THR A 184 8.10 8.19 14.22
N PRO A 185 8.65 7.73 13.08
CA PRO A 185 8.89 6.31 12.80
C PRO A 185 10.09 5.77 13.60
N ASP A 186 10.04 5.95 14.92
CA ASP A 186 11.09 5.59 15.87
C ASP A 186 10.49 5.01 17.18
N THR A 187 11.01 3.85 17.56
CA THR A 187 10.74 3.17 18.85
C THR A 187 12.03 2.89 19.62
N GLY A 188 13.18 3.26 19.05
CA GLY A 188 14.50 3.06 19.63
C GLY A 188 14.88 4.16 20.62
N ASP A 189 16.18 4.24 20.92
CA ASP A 189 16.74 5.31 21.73
C ASP A 189 16.67 6.65 20.97
N PRO A 190 16.08 7.72 21.53
CA PRO A 190 15.96 9.01 20.83
C PRO A 190 17.29 9.67 20.44
N GLY A 191 18.40 9.26 21.07
CA GLY A 191 19.75 9.74 20.79
C GLY A 191 20.62 8.77 19.99
N ALA A 192 20.14 7.57 19.64
CA ALA A 192 20.92 6.58 18.92
C ALA A 192 20.07 5.62 18.07
N TYR A 193 20.49 5.39 16.82
CA TYR A 193 19.85 4.42 15.94
C TYR A 193 20.23 2.97 16.32
N GLU A 194 19.23 2.16 16.65
CA GLU A 194 19.36 0.78 17.14
C GLU A 194 19.00 -0.28 16.09
N GLY A 195 18.82 0.11 14.82
CA GLY A 195 18.59 -0.82 13.71
C GLY A 195 19.88 -1.39 13.11
N VAL A 196 19.76 -2.38 12.22
CA VAL A 196 20.92 -3.07 11.63
C VAL A 196 21.84 -2.15 10.80
N GLN A 197 21.31 -1.04 10.28
CA GLN A 197 22.06 -0.04 9.49
C GLN A 197 23.04 0.81 10.35
N GLY A 198 22.90 0.80 11.68
CA GLY A 198 23.84 1.43 12.62
C GLY A 198 24.73 0.42 13.36
N SER A 199 24.72 -0.86 12.96
CA SER A 199 25.30 -1.95 13.75
C SER A 199 26.81 -2.16 13.61
N GLY A 200 27.43 -1.59 12.57
CA GLY A 200 28.81 -1.87 12.17
C GLY A 200 29.02 -3.24 11.53
N LEU A 201 27.97 -4.05 11.32
CA LEU A 201 28.08 -5.35 10.68
C LEU A 201 28.18 -5.21 9.16
N GLY A 202 29.22 -5.81 8.57
CA GLY A 202 29.41 -5.82 7.11
C GLY A 202 28.34 -6.58 6.31
N LEU A 203 27.39 -7.24 6.99
CA LEU A 203 26.24 -7.93 6.39
C LEU A 203 25.18 -6.96 5.83
N TYR A 204 25.10 -5.77 6.41
CA TYR A 204 24.08 -4.76 6.09
C TYR A 204 24.74 -3.48 5.56
N TRP A 205 24.01 -2.73 4.74
CA TRP A 205 24.40 -1.39 4.36
C TRP A 205 24.53 -0.51 5.61
N GLN A 206 25.74 0.01 5.87
CA GLN A 206 26.03 0.92 6.97
C GLN A 206 26.13 2.36 6.43
N PRO A 207 25.01 3.07 6.17
CA PRO A 207 24.97 4.31 5.38
C PRO A 207 25.99 5.37 5.80
N GLU A 208 26.22 5.55 7.11
CA GLU A 208 27.07 6.62 7.63
C GLU A 208 28.52 6.19 7.90
N SER A 209 28.77 4.89 8.06
CA SER A 209 30.07 4.39 8.49
C SER A 209 31.05 4.20 7.32
N GLY A 210 32.36 4.27 7.63
CA GLY A 210 33.43 3.93 6.69
C GLY A 210 33.59 2.42 6.44
N VAL A 211 32.77 1.56 7.07
CA VAL A 211 32.84 0.10 6.89
C VAL A 211 32.54 -0.23 5.43
N ARG A 212 33.42 -1.00 4.79
CA ARG A 212 33.23 -1.51 3.43
C ARG A 212 32.36 -2.77 3.45
N ASP A 213 31.07 -2.59 3.75
CA ASP A 213 30.06 -3.64 3.83
C ASP A 213 29.70 -4.26 2.45
N ILE A 214 28.85 -5.30 2.44
CA ILE A 214 28.43 -6.00 1.21
C ILE A 214 27.76 -5.03 0.22
N ASP A 215 26.90 -4.15 0.69
CA ASP A 215 26.15 -3.22 -0.15
C ASP A 215 27.05 -2.13 -0.74
N LYS A 216 27.98 -1.55 0.04
CA LYS A 216 28.98 -0.60 -0.48
C LYS A 216 29.92 -1.25 -1.50
N ARG A 217 30.21 -2.55 -1.38
CA ARG A 217 30.93 -3.30 -2.43
C ARG A 217 30.13 -3.41 -3.73
N ALA A 218 28.80 -3.38 -3.65
CA ALA A 218 27.90 -3.30 -4.81
C ALA A 218 27.67 -1.86 -5.32
N GLY A 219 28.26 -0.86 -4.67
CA GLY A 219 28.22 0.55 -5.08
C GLY A 219 27.22 1.42 -4.32
N PHE A 220 26.62 0.93 -3.23
CA PHE A 220 25.76 1.76 -2.38
C PHE A 220 26.53 2.97 -1.82
N PRO A 221 25.87 4.14 -1.73
CA PRO A 221 26.52 5.36 -1.28
C PRO A 221 26.80 5.33 0.23
N ARG A 222 27.74 6.18 0.65
CA ARG A 222 27.83 6.65 2.03
C ARG A 222 27.01 7.93 2.13
N LEU A 223 26.08 7.99 3.08
CA LEU A 223 25.16 9.10 3.28
C LEU A 223 25.26 9.53 4.75
N GLU A 224 25.89 10.67 5.00
CA GLU A 224 26.01 11.25 6.33
C GLU A 224 24.65 11.82 6.79
N GLY A 225 24.28 11.61 8.05
CA GLY A 225 23.00 12.05 8.63
C GLY A 225 21.77 11.24 8.20
N PHE A 226 21.95 10.18 7.40
CA PHE A 226 20.86 9.36 6.90
C PHE A 226 20.02 8.71 8.01
N LEU A 227 20.65 8.15 9.04
CA LEU A 227 19.96 7.38 10.08
C LEU A 227 19.07 8.30 10.93
N GLU A 228 19.60 9.45 11.34
CA GLU A 228 18.82 10.49 12.02
C GLU A 228 17.66 10.97 11.13
N ALA A 229 17.92 11.22 9.85
CA ALA A 229 16.90 11.67 8.92
C ALA A 229 15.81 10.61 8.62
N ALA A 230 16.16 9.31 8.66
CA ALA A 230 15.23 8.22 8.38
C ALA A 230 14.20 8.01 9.50
N VAL A 231 14.57 8.31 10.75
CA VAL A 231 13.71 8.08 11.93
C VAL A 231 13.07 9.35 12.51
N ARG A 232 13.41 10.53 11.97
CA ARG A 232 12.83 11.81 12.44
C ARG A 232 11.32 11.90 12.17
N GLU A 233 10.67 12.84 12.86
CA GLU A 233 9.24 13.15 12.66
C GLU A 233 8.91 13.38 11.17
N VAL A 234 7.86 12.70 10.72
CA VAL A 234 7.29 12.79 9.38
C VAL A 234 5.93 13.49 9.47
N SER A 235 5.67 14.40 8.54
CA SER A 235 4.37 15.04 8.36
C SER A 235 3.67 14.48 7.12
N SER A 236 2.48 13.91 7.30
CA SER A 236 1.61 13.45 6.22
C SER A 236 0.46 14.43 6.00
N PRO A 237 0.11 14.77 4.74
CA PRO A 237 -1.09 15.54 4.46
C PRO A 237 -2.38 14.73 4.68
N GLY A 238 -2.28 13.40 4.83
CA GLY A 238 -3.43 12.49 4.77
C GLY A 238 -3.99 12.38 3.36
N LEU A 239 -4.82 11.38 3.10
CA LEU A 239 -5.60 11.33 1.87
C LEU A 239 -6.66 12.43 1.88
N ALA A 240 -6.88 13.06 0.73
CA ALA A 240 -7.89 14.11 0.55
C ALA A 240 -9.27 13.55 0.13
N MET A 241 -9.40 12.23 0.04
CA MET A 241 -10.61 11.50 -0.33
C MET A 241 -10.85 10.35 0.64
N PRO A 242 -12.08 9.82 0.69
CA PRO A 242 -12.38 8.66 1.50
C PRO A 242 -11.45 7.47 1.22
N TRP A 243 -11.23 6.64 2.22
CA TRP A 243 -10.45 5.42 2.03
C TRP A 243 -10.98 4.23 2.83
N TYR A 244 -10.67 3.04 2.31
CA TYR A 244 -11.11 1.75 2.82
C TYR A 244 -9.90 0.84 3.04
N SER A 245 -10.00 -0.05 4.03
CA SER A 245 -8.90 -0.91 4.47
C SER A 245 -9.27 -2.38 4.36
N THR A 246 -8.50 -3.17 3.60
CA THR A 246 -8.43 -4.62 3.78
C THR A 246 -7.23 -4.94 4.65
N ILE A 247 -7.34 -6.01 5.43
CA ILE A 247 -6.26 -6.51 6.26
C ILE A 247 -5.39 -7.53 5.50
N GLY A 248 -4.07 -7.48 5.70
CA GLY A 248 -3.10 -8.44 5.15
C GLY A 248 -2.52 -9.38 6.21
N ASN A 249 -1.57 -10.23 5.81
CA ASN A 249 -0.92 -11.16 6.73
C ASN A 249 0.06 -10.43 7.65
N HIS A 250 0.78 -9.41 7.19
CA HIS A 250 1.67 -8.60 8.03
C HIS A 250 0.92 -7.74 9.05
N ASP A 251 -0.36 -7.47 8.83
CA ASP A 251 -1.21 -6.74 9.78
C ASP A 251 -1.67 -7.62 10.97
N GLN A 252 -1.57 -8.95 10.87
CA GLN A 252 -2.09 -9.88 11.88
C GLN A 252 -1.09 -10.93 12.38
N LEU A 253 -0.06 -11.20 11.60
CA LEU A 253 0.97 -12.19 11.88
C LEU A 253 2.31 -11.50 12.09
N PHE A 254 3.12 -12.07 12.95
CA PHE A 254 4.47 -11.57 13.18
C PHE A 254 5.35 -11.82 11.95
N GLY A 255 5.92 -10.73 11.41
CA GLY A 255 6.55 -10.66 10.09
C GLY A 255 5.76 -11.33 8.97
N GLY A 256 4.42 -11.27 9.07
CA GLY A 256 3.52 -11.81 8.06
C GLY A 256 3.42 -13.33 8.01
N ALA A 257 4.02 -14.08 8.95
CA ALA A 257 4.07 -15.54 8.82
C ALA A 257 3.90 -16.32 10.12
N PHE A 258 4.34 -15.78 11.26
CA PHE A 258 4.17 -16.49 12.52
C PHE A 258 2.85 -16.12 13.19
N SER A 259 2.18 -17.15 13.70
CA SER A 259 0.93 -16.99 14.44
C SER A 259 1.10 -15.98 15.58
N SER A 260 0.09 -15.14 15.76
CA SER A 260 -0.03 -14.28 16.93
C SER A 260 -0.43 -15.05 18.20
N ALA A 261 -0.65 -16.37 18.10
CA ALA A 261 -0.90 -17.23 19.25
C ALA A 261 0.39 -17.46 20.08
N GLY A 262 0.26 -17.30 21.40
CA GLY A 262 1.35 -17.48 22.37
C GLY A 262 2.12 -16.20 22.71
N GLY A 263 2.87 -16.22 23.81
CA GLY A 263 3.55 -15.04 24.34
C GLY A 263 4.91 -14.72 23.69
N PHE A 264 5.64 -15.72 23.19
CA PHE A 264 7.05 -15.57 22.81
C PHE A 264 7.35 -14.40 21.86
N PHE A 265 6.56 -14.28 20.80
CA PHE A 265 6.79 -13.26 19.77
C PHE A 265 6.34 -11.87 20.21
N ALA A 266 5.29 -11.78 21.04
CA ALA A 266 4.88 -10.53 21.67
C ALA A 266 5.95 -10.05 22.66
N ASP A 267 6.45 -10.94 23.52
CA ASP A 267 7.54 -10.66 24.47
C ASP A 267 8.83 -10.24 23.75
N LEU A 268 9.12 -10.88 22.61
CA LEU A 268 10.26 -10.50 21.79
C LEU A 268 10.06 -9.10 21.20
N ALA A 269 8.88 -8.79 20.65
CA ALA A 269 8.59 -7.51 20.04
C ALA A 269 8.71 -6.34 21.03
N THR A 270 8.21 -6.47 22.26
CA THR A 270 8.26 -5.38 23.26
C THR A 270 9.58 -5.33 24.04
N GLY A 271 10.35 -6.42 24.03
CA GLY A 271 11.57 -6.56 24.81
C GLY A 271 12.77 -5.72 24.32
N SER A 272 13.88 -5.84 25.07
CA SER A 272 15.11 -5.05 24.85
C SER A 272 16.24 -5.80 24.15
N ARG A 273 15.94 -6.94 23.50
CA ARG A 273 16.97 -7.84 22.96
C ARG A 273 16.66 -8.17 21.51
N LYS A 274 17.54 -7.77 20.59
CA LYS A 274 17.40 -7.98 19.14
C LYS A 274 18.55 -8.81 18.59
N LEU A 275 18.25 -9.83 17.77
CA LEU A 275 19.28 -10.55 17.02
C LEU A 275 19.59 -9.81 15.72
N PHE A 276 20.85 -9.42 15.55
CA PHE A 276 21.31 -8.73 14.35
C PHE A 276 21.94 -9.69 13.34
N ASP A 277 22.46 -10.83 13.78
CA ASP A 277 23.13 -11.80 12.92
C ASP A 277 22.97 -13.22 13.45
N LEU A 278 23.00 -14.17 12.51
CA LEU A 278 23.13 -15.60 12.78
C LEU A 278 24.18 -16.18 11.83
N PRO A 279 24.82 -17.31 12.18
CA PRO A 279 25.56 -18.09 11.21
C PRO A 279 24.68 -18.41 9.99
N ALA A 280 25.24 -18.34 8.78
CA ALA A 280 24.49 -18.55 7.54
C ALA A 280 23.75 -19.90 7.48
N SER A 281 24.34 -20.96 8.04
CA SER A 281 23.70 -22.28 8.14
C SER A 281 22.44 -22.26 9.02
N GLU A 282 22.48 -21.51 10.12
CA GLU A 282 21.36 -21.34 11.05
C GLU A 282 20.27 -20.48 10.43
N ALA A 283 20.64 -19.31 9.89
CA ALA A 283 19.73 -18.43 9.16
C ALA A 283 19.02 -19.19 8.02
N GLY A 284 19.76 -20.01 7.26
CA GLY A 284 19.21 -20.83 6.19
C GLY A 284 18.26 -21.92 6.69
N ALA A 285 18.51 -22.48 7.87
CA ALA A 285 17.61 -23.46 8.48
C ALA A 285 16.30 -22.80 8.95
N VAL A 286 16.36 -21.62 9.56
CA VAL A 286 15.18 -20.82 9.93
C VAL A 286 14.38 -20.44 8.68
N TYR A 287 15.05 -19.91 7.65
CA TYR A 287 14.40 -19.53 6.40
C TYR A 287 13.69 -20.70 5.70
N ARG A 288 14.34 -21.88 5.63
CA ARG A 288 13.71 -23.08 5.05
C ARG A 288 12.49 -23.53 5.87
N ALA A 289 12.57 -23.52 7.20
CA ALA A 289 11.44 -23.88 8.05
C ALA A 289 10.24 -22.94 7.80
N LEU A 290 10.50 -21.63 7.74
CA LEU A 290 9.47 -20.63 7.40
C LEU A 290 8.81 -20.93 6.05
N ARG A 291 9.60 -21.20 5.00
CA ARG A 291 9.10 -21.50 3.65
C ARG A 291 8.31 -22.82 3.56
N HIS A 292 8.57 -23.77 4.46
CA HIS A 292 7.92 -25.07 4.48
C HIS A 292 6.76 -25.18 5.49
N GLY A 293 6.31 -24.05 6.06
CA GLY A 293 5.18 -24.03 6.99
C GLY A 293 5.59 -24.33 8.42
N ASP A 294 6.35 -23.42 9.05
CA ASP A 294 6.58 -23.37 10.50
C ASP A 294 5.78 -22.21 11.12
N PRO A 295 4.44 -22.28 11.14
CA PRO A 295 3.60 -21.15 11.55
C PRO A 295 3.78 -20.79 13.03
N THR A 296 4.27 -21.73 13.85
CA THR A 296 4.58 -21.44 15.25
C THR A 296 5.98 -20.84 15.43
N GLY A 297 6.84 -20.87 14.41
CA GLY A 297 8.23 -20.40 14.53
C GLY A 297 9.09 -21.26 15.44
N ALA A 298 8.85 -22.58 15.50
CA ALA A 298 9.61 -23.50 16.34
C ALA A 298 11.12 -23.45 16.03
N ARG A 299 11.49 -23.38 14.74
CA ARG A 299 12.90 -23.31 14.35
C ARG A 299 13.54 -21.99 14.78
N PHE A 300 12.81 -20.88 14.66
CA PHE A 300 13.27 -19.58 15.11
C PHE A 300 13.38 -19.51 16.63
N ARG A 301 12.40 -20.02 17.38
CA ARG A 301 12.49 -20.11 18.85
C ARG A 301 13.72 -20.88 19.31
N ALA A 302 14.04 -22.01 18.66
CA ALA A 302 15.24 -22.77 18.96
C ALA A 302 16.52 -21.95 18.68
N ALA A 303 16.58 -21.25 17.54
CA ALA A 303 17.67 -20.35 17.21
C ALA A 303 17.80 -19.22 18.24
N TRP A 304 16.71 -18.54 18.57
CA TRP A 304 16.68 -17.51 19.60
C TRP A 304 17.23 -18.03 20.93
N GLN A 305 16.75 -19.18 21.41
CA GLN A 305 17.23 -19.76 22.67
C GLN A 305 18.74 -20.02 22.65
N HIS A 306 19.29 -20.52 21.54
CA HIS A 306 20.71 -20.77 21.42
C HIS A 306 21.54 -19.47 21.33
N TYR A 307 21.08 -18.49 20.55
CA TYR A 307 21.85 -17.29 20.19
C TYR A 307 21.50 -16.03 21.01
N ARG A 308 20.50 -16.04 21.91
CA ARG A 308 20.06 -14.86 22.69
C ARG A 308 21.15 -14.12 23.46
N ARG A 309 22.24 -14.81 23.83
CA ARG A 309 23.40 -14.18 24.50
C ARG A 309 24.19 -13.26 23.55
N ARG A 310 24.12 -13.48 22.24
CA ARG A 310 24.69 -12.63 21.18
C ARG A 310 23.76 -11.52 20.71
N ALA A 311 22.48 -11.54 21.11
CA ALA A 311 21.57 -10.44 20.82
C ALA A 311 22.16 -9.12 21.36
N ARG A 312 21.81 -8.03 20.72
CA ARG A 312 22.19 -6.69 21.16
C ARG A 312 21.07 -6.08 21.98
N THR A 313 21.44 -5.17 22.86
CA THR A 313 20.45 -4.38 23.60
C THR A 313 19.87 -3.34 22.66
N VAL A 314 18.55 -3.20 22.69
CA VAL A 314 17.78 -2.13 22.07
C VAL A 314 16.79 -1.61 23.11
N THR A 315 16.24 -0.43 22.91
CA THR A 315 15.21 0.15 23.76
C THR A 315 13.96 -0.73 23.74
N ALA A 316 13.49 -1.14 24.92
CA ALA A 316 12.20 -1.84 25.04
C ALA A 316 11.06 -0.85 24.81
N ASP A 317 10.02 -1.29 24.11
CA ASP A 317 8.88 -0.43 23.80
C ASP A 317 7.57 -1.24 23.77
N GLU A 318 6.70 -0.98 24.74
CA GLU A 318 5.38 -1.61 24.85
C GLU A 318 4.44 -1.24 23.69
N ARG A 319 4.70 -0.14 22.98
CA ARG A 319 3.96 0.24 21.78
C ARG A 319 4.16 -0.76 20.64
N ARG A 320 5.22 -1.59 20.70
CA ARG A 320 5.46 -2.67 19.73
C ARG A 320 4.53 -3.88 19.89
N ALA A 321 3.72 -3.94 20.95
CA ALA A 321 2.81 -5.04 21.21
C ALA A 321 1.86 -5.30 20.02
N PRO A 322 1.51 -6.58 19.75
CA PRO A 322 0.64 -6.92 18.65
C PRO A 322 -0.80 -6.45 18.87
N VAL A 323 -1.51 -6.21 17.77
CA VAL A 323 -2.93 -5.88 17.81
C VAL A 323 -3.79 -7.12 17.58
N SER A 324 -4.85 -7.25 18.37
CA SER A 324 -5.90 -8.23 18.11
C SER A 324 -6.80 -7.75 16.96
N PRO A 325 -7.56 -8.63 16.29
CA PRO A 325 -8.56 -8.20 15.31
C PRO A 325 -9.54 -7.16 15.85
N HIS A 326 -9.98 -7.32 17.11
CA HIS A 326 -10.84 -6.34 17.75
C HIS A 326 -10.12 -4.99 17.94
N ALA A 327 -8.85 -4.98 18.38
CA ALA A 327 -8.09 -3.74 18.53
C ALA A 327 -7.79 -3.07 17.18
N TYR A 328 -7.54 -3.84 16.12
CA TYR A 328 -7.36 -3.35 14.76
C TYR A 328 -8.61 -2.61 14.26
N ILE A 329 -9.78 -3.22 14.41
CA ILE A 329 -11.07 -2.59 14.06
C ILE A 329 -11.32 -1.35 14.93
N ALA A 330 -11.07 -1.44 16.24
CA ALA A 330 -11.27 -0.32 17.16
C ALA A 330 -10.41 0.89 16.77
N ALA A 331 -9.15 0.66 16.37
CA ALA A 331 -8.26 1.71 15.89
C ALA A 331 -8.79 2.38 14.61
N HIS A 332 -9.35 1.61 13.66
CA HIS A 332 -9.97 2.18 12.46
C HIS A 332 -11.26 2.97 12.76
N LEU A 333 -11.98 2.60 13.83
CA LEU A 333 -13.19 3.29 14.28
C LEU A 333 -12.91 4.53 15.13
N ASP A 334 -11.65 4.78 15.52
CA ASP A 334 -11.29 5.93 16.32
C ASP A 334 -11.52 7.23 15.53
N PRO A 335 -12.35 8.17 16.04
CA PRO A 335 -12.61 9.44 15.38
C PRO A 335 -11.34 10.26 15.09
N ALA A 336 -10.24 10.04 15.82
CA ALA A 336 -8.96 10.69 15.57
C ALA A 336 -8.40 10.36 14.17
N TYR A 337 -8.76 9.20 13.61
CA TYR A 337 -8.31 8.76 12.29
C TYR A 337 -9.41 8.83 11.23
N ALA A 338 -10.56 9.45 11.52
CA ALA A 338 -11.67 9.47 10.56
C ALA A 338 -11.29 10.10 9.21
N GLY A 339 -10.41 11.11 9.20
CA GLY A 339 -9.98 11.80 7.98
C GLY A 339 -11.18 12.24 7.11
N PRO A 340 -11.11 12.12 5.77
CA PRO A 340 -12.25 12.31 4.89
C PRO A 340 -13.33 11.20 4.96
N GLY A 341 -13.12 10.17 5.77
CA GLY A 341 -14.04 9.07 5.98
C GLY A 341 -13.90 7.90 5.00
N PRO A 342 -14.92 7.03 4.92
CA PRO A 342 -15.96 6.90 5.94
C PRO A 342 -15.35 6.54 7.30
N ALA A 343 -15.98 6.93 8.41
CA ALA A 343 -15.54 6.51 9.74
C ALA A 343 -15.46 4.97 9.78
N GLY A 344 -14.36 4.42 10.30
CA GLY A 344 -14.11 2.98 10.28
C GLY A 344 -13.45 2.44 9.00
N HIS A 345 -13.36 3.25 7.93
CA HIS A 345 -12.68 2.89 6.67
C HIS A 345 -13.10 1.53 6.11
N GLY A 346 -14.41 1.29 6.12
CA GLY A 346 -15.05 0.03 5.72
C GLY A 346 -15.48 -0.85 6.88
N TYR A 347 -14.81 -0.74 8.03
CA TYR A 347 -15.24 -1.40 9.25
C TYR A 347 -16.36 -0.65 9.96
N THR A 348 -17.21 -1.40 10.66
CA THR A 348 -18.35 -0.88 11.40
C THR A 348 -18.34 -1.37 12.84
N ARG A 349 -19.25 -0.84 13.68
CA ARG A 349 -19.46 -1.38 15.02
C ARG A 349 -19.86 -2.86 15.00
N ASP A 350 -20.64 -3.29 14.01
CA ASP A 350 -20.99 -4.70 13.83
C ASP A 350 -19.76 -5.56 13.53
N ASN A 351 -18.80 -5.05 12.75
CA ASN A 351 -17.52 -5.74 12.53
C ASN A 351 -16.78 -5.91 13.86
N LEU A 352 -16.73 -4.87 14.69
CA LEU A 352 -16.09 -4.89 15.99
C LEU A 352 -16.73 -5.91 16.93
N ASP A 353 -18.06 -5.87 17.06
CA ASP A 353 -18.82 -6.73 17.97
C ASP A 353 -18.83 -8.20 17.51
N SER A 354 -18.79 -8.46 16.21
CA SER A 354 -18.73 -9.82 15.65
C SER A 354 -17.32 -10.38 15.44
N GLY A 355 -16.30 -9.52 15.52
CA GLY A 355 -14.91 -9.85 15.20
C GLY A 355 -14.65 -10.15 13.71
N ARG A 356 -15.56 -9.76 12.81
CA ARG A 356 -15.41 -9.97 11.36
C ARG A 356 -14.58 -8.87 10.72
N LEU A 357 -13.61 -9.25 9.90
CA LEU A 357 -12.80 -8.34 9.10
C LEU A 357 -13.21 -8.29 7.62
N ASP A 358 -14.20 -9.09 7.24
CA ASP A 358 -14.90 -9.00 5.97
C ASP A 358 -16.01 -7.94 6.01
N TYR A 359 -16.20 -7.20 4.91
CA TYR A 359 -17.29 -6.23 4.76
C TYR A 359 -17.63 -5.97 3.29
N ALA A 360 -18.82 -5.43 3.05
CA ALA A 360 -19.24 -4.95 1.74
C ALA A 360 -19.67 -3.48 1.84
N PHE A 361 -19.47 -2.72 0.77
CA PHE A 361 -19.80 -1.29 0.72
C PHE A 361 -20.26 -0.89 -0.68
N ARG A 362 -21.08 0.16 -0.74
CA ARG A 362 -21.52 0.74 -2.00
C ARG A 362 -20.42 1.65 -2.54
N ILE A 363 -19.91 1.34 -3.73
CA ILE A 363 -18.90 2.16 -4.41
C ILE A 363 -19.58 3.30 -5.17
N ALA A 364 -20.62 2.97 -5.93
CA ALA A 364 -21.45 3.87 -6.71
C ALA A 364 -22.77 3.16 -7.02
N ASP A 365 -23.76 3.87 -7.55
CA ASP A 365 -25.01 3.23 -7.99
C ASP A 365 -24.72 2.09 -8.98
N GLY A 366 -25.24 0.90 -8.68
CA GLY A 366 -24.98 -0.30 -9.49
C GLY A 366 -23.59 -0.92 -9.32
N VAL A 367 -22.78 -0.50 -8.34
CA VAL A 367 -21.42 -1.06 -8.09
C VAL A 367 -21.20 -1.33 -6.60
N VAL A 368 -20.89 -2.58 -6.25
CA VAL A 368 -20.59 -3.01 -4.87
C VAL A 368 -19.12 -3.41 -4.74
N GLY A 369 -18.47 -2.93 -3.68
CA GLY A 369 -17.16 -3.38 -3.24
C GLY A 369 -17.30 -4.43 -2.13
N ILE A 370 -16.51 -5.51 -2.18
CA ILE A 370 -16.50 -6.57 -1.16
C ILE A 370 -15.07 -6.84 -0.73
N SER A 371 -14.74 -6.54 0.52
CA SER A 371 -13.43 -6.77 1.14
C SER A 371 -13.43 -8.10 1.88
N LEU A 372 -12.42 -8.94 1.62
CA LEU A 372 -12.24 -10.27 2.21
C LEU A 372 -11.02 -10.31 3.15
N ASP A 373 -11.19 -10.95 4.29
CA ASP A 373 -10.08 -11.37 5.15
C ASP A 373 -9.56 -12.71 4.65
N THR A 374 -8.39 -12.69 4.00
CA THR A 374 -7.75 -13.89 3.44
C THR A 374 -6.59 -14.40 4.30
N THR A 375 -6.39 -13.81 5.48
CA THR A 375 -5.30 -14.17 6.38
C THR A 375 -5.75 -15.29 7.31
N ASP A 376 -4.86 -16.27 7.51
CA ASP A 376 -5.06 -17.32 8.51
C ASP A 376 -4.29 -16.98 9.79
N ARG A 377 -5.01 -16.84 10.90
CA ARG A 377 -4.42 -16.50 12.20
C ARG A 377 -3.61 -17.66 12.79
N GLY A 378 -3.79 -18.86 12.24
CA GLY A 378 -2.93 -20.01 12.51
C GLY A 378 -1.47 -19.80 12.13
N GLY A 379 -1.16 -18.75 11.37
CA GLY A 379 0.17 -18.50 10.80
C GLY A 379 0.27 -19.06 9.37
N ASP A 380 1.47 -18.95 8.81
CA ASP A 380 1.80 -19.08 7.38
C ASP A 380 1.53 -17.79 6.60
N TYR A 381 2.44 -17.46 5.66
CA TYR A 381 2.30 -16.31 4.78
C TYR A 381 1.26 -16.54 3.66
N ARG A 382 0.75 -17.76 3.50
CA ARG A 382 -0.24 -18.11 2.48
C ARG A 382 -1.65 -17.92 3.02
N GLY A 383 -2.55 -17.53 2.14
CA GLY A 383 -3.93 -17.21 2.50
C GLY A 383 -4.91 -18.38 2.44
N SER A 384 -6.10 -18.14 2.98
CA SER A 384 -7.32 -18.94 2.81
C SER A 384 -8.53 -18.19 3.36
N VAL A 385 -9.74 -18.71 3.15
CA VAL A 385 -10.97 -18.18 3.77
C VAL A 385 -11.71 -19.28 4.52
N GLY A 386 -12.34 -18.95 5.64
CA GLY A 386 -13.21 -19.88 6.38
C GLY A 386 -14.55 -20.09 5.67
N THR A 387 -15.17 -21.26 5.87
CA THR A 387 -16.50 -21.62 5.32
C THR A 387 -17.57 -20.56 5.56
N ARG A 388 -17.59 -19.94 6.75
CA ARG A 388 -18.56 -18.90 7.11
C ARG A 388 -18.39 -17.66 6.25
N GLN A 389 -17.16 -17.21 6.02
CA GLN A 389 -16.86 -16.05 5.17
C GLN A 389 -17.17 -16.38 3.70
N LEU A 390 -16.82 -17.59 3.23
CA LEU A 390 -17.14 -18.03 1.87
C LEU A 390 -18.65 -18.06 1.62
N ALA A 391 -19.42 -18.59 2.58
CA ALA A 391 -20.88 -18.59 2.51
C ALA A 391 -21.49 -17.18 2.61
N TRP A 392 -20.88 -16.29 3.41
CA TRP A 392 -21.25 -14.88 3.47
C TRP A 392 -21.01 -14.17 2.14
N LEU A 393 -19.87 -14.40 1.49
CA LEU A 393 -19.56 -13.86 0.17
C LEU A 393 -20.60 -14.31 -0.86
N GLU A 394 -20.93 -15.60 -0.89
CA GLU A 394 -21.94 -16.13 -1.82
C GLU A 394 -23.32 -15.47 -1.62
N ARG A 395 -23.75 -15.29 -0.36
CA ARG A 395 -25.01 -14.59 -0.06
C ARG A 395 -24.95 -13.10 -0.44
N THR A 396 -23.82 -12.45 -0.20
CA THR A 396 -23.62 -11.04 -0.53
C THR A 396 -23.69 -10.84 -2.04
N LEU A 397 -23.00 -11.68 -2.82
CA LEU A 397 -23.06 -11.63 -4.28
C LEU A 397 -24.46 -11.93 -4.84
N LYS A 398 -25.24 -12.81 -4.21
CA LYS A 398 -26.66 -13.05 -4.56
C LYS A 398 -27.55 -11.84 -4.25
N THR A 399 -27.31 -11.18 -3.12
CA THR A 399 -28.05 -9.98 -2.70
C THR A 399 -27.81 -8.83 -3.67
N HIS A 400 -26.58 -8.73 -4.18
CA HIS A 400 -26.14 -7.72 -5.13
C HIS A 400 -26.13 -8.22 -6.57
N ALA A 401 -27.01 -9.15 -6.95
CA ALA A 401 -26.98 -9.78 -8.27
C ALA A 401 -27.12 -8.79 -9.43
N ASP A 402 -27.76 -7.64 -9.20
CA ASP A 402 -27.94 -6.57 -10.18
C ASP A 402 -26.82 -5.49 -10.14
N ASP A 403 -25.95 -5.52 -9.13
CA ASP A 403 -24.80 -4.61 -8.99
C ASP A 403 -23.52 -5.27 -9.52
N ILE A 404 -22.64 -4.49 -10.14
CA ILE A 404 -21.29 -4.94 -10.53
C ILE A 404 -20.44 -5.14 -9.26
N GLY A 405 -19.96 -6.35 -9.05
CA GLY A 405 -19.11 -6.73 -7.92
C GLY A 405 -17.62 -6.53 -8.20
N LEU A 406 -16.96 -5.77 -7.33
CA LEU A 406 -15.51 -5.64 -7.25
C LEU A 406 -15.03 -6.27 -5.93
N ILE A 407 -14.24 -7.34 -6.03
CA ILE A 407 -13.74 -8.09 -4.89
C ILE A 407 -12.36 -7.59 -4.51
N PHE A 408 -12.11 -7.38 -3.24
CA PHE A 408 -10.82 -6.97 -2.69
C PHE A 408 -10.33 -8.00 -1.68
N SER A 409 -9.05 -8.37 -1.77
CA SER A 409 -8.39 -9.20 -0.78
C SER A 409 -6.92 -8.88 -0.73
N HIS A 410 -6.24 -9.34 0.32
CA HIS A 410 -4.79 -9.29 0.32
C HIS A 410 -4.18 -10.34 -0.61
N HIS A 411 -4.51 -11.61 -0.42
CA HIS A 411 -3.90 -12.70 -1.18
C HIS A 411 -4.56 -12.87 -2.57
N PRO A 412 -3.77 -13.09 -3.64
CA PRO A 412 -4.27 -13.59 -4.92
C PRO A 412 -4.58 -15.09 -4.85
N SER A 413 -5.33 -15.56 -5.83
CA SER A 413 -5.80 -16.95 -5.95
C SER A 413 -4.69 -17.99 -5.84
N TRP A 414 -3.53 -17.75 -6.43
CA TRP A 414 -2.41 -18.69 -6.40
C TRP A 414 -1.60 -18.68 -5.09
N ALA A 415 -1.78 -17.66 -4.25
CA ALA A 415 -1.15 -17.58 -2.93
C ALA A 415 -2.03 -18.14 -1.81
N MET A 416 -3.27 -18.50 -2.11
CA MET A 416 -4.22 -19.02 -1.12
C MET A 416 -4.18 -20.56 -1.04
N THR A 417 -3.17 -21.10 -0.37
CA THR A 417 -2.96 -22.55 -0.21
C THR A 417 -2.79 -23.00 1.24
N ASN A 418 -3.03 -22.11 2.21
CA ASN A 418 -2.96 -22.46 3.62
C ASN A 418 -4.28 -23.09 4.10
N LEU A 419 -4.30 -24.42 4.20
CA LEU A 419 -5.48 -25.17 4.65
C LEU A 419 -5.35 -25.67 6.09
N VAL A 420 -4.37 -25.15 6.83
CA VAL A 420 -4.22 -25.44 8.27
C VAL A 420 -5.44 -24.91 9.02
N PRO A 421 -6.06 -25.66 9.95
CA PRO A 421 -7.19 -25.16 10.71
C PRO A 421 -6.88 -23.86 11.47
N ASP A 422 -7.79 -22.89 11.41
CA ASP A 422 -7.69 -21.66 12.18
C ASP A 422 -7.81 -21.99 13.68
N PRO A 423 -6.81 -21.67 14.54
CA PRO A 423 -6.88 -21.97 15.97
C PRO A 423 -8.07 -21.33 16.69
N ALA A 424 -8.58 -20.20 16.19
CA ALA A 424 -9.76 -19.55 16.76
C ALA A 424 -11.07 -20.26 16.35
N ARG A 425 -11.05 -21.07 15.29
CA ARG A 425 -12.18 -21.80 14.73
C ARG A 425 -11.73 -23.17 14.19
N PRO A 426 -11.27 -24.09 15.05
CA PRO A 426 -10.60 -25.33 14.62
C PRO A 426 -11.51 -26.26 13.82
N ASP A 427 -12.83 -26.20 14.04
CA ASP A 427 -13.82 -27.03 13.32
C ASP A 427 -14.28 -26.39 11.99
N GLU A 428 -13.88 -25.15 11.69
CA GLU A 428 -14.23 -24.48 10.45
C GLU A 428 -13.26 -24.88 9.33
N LYS A 429 -13.81 -25.43 8.23
CA LYS A 429 -13.00 -25.75 7.05
C LYS A 429 -12.38 -24.47 6.46
N ARG A 430 -11.10 -24.55 6.11
CA ARG A 430 -10.39 -23.55 5.32
C ARG A 430 -10.48 -23.86 3.83
N HIS A 431 -10.68 -22.81 3.03
CA HIS A 431 -10.87 -22.88 1.60
C HIS A 431 -9.75 -22.09 0.91
N GLY A 432 -9.08 -22.74 -0.05
CA GLY A 432 -8.02 -22.13 -0.85
C GLY A 432 -8.56 -21.31 -2.03
N GLY A 433 -7.64 -20.72 -2.78
CA GLY A 433 -7.98 -19.81 -3.89
C GLY A 433 -8.78 -20.47 -5.01
N GLN A 434 -8.61 -21.77 -5.26
CA GLN A 434 -9.41 -22.48 -6.26
C GLN A 434 -10.89 -22.62 -5.87
N GLU A 435 -11.19 -22.83 -4.58
CA GLU A 435 -12.57 -22.88 -4.09
C GLU A 435 -13.19 -21.48 -4.13
N LEU A 436 -12.45 -20.43 -3.79
CA LEU A 436 -12.89 -19.04 -3.93
C LEU A 436 -13.15 -18.67 -5.40
N LEU A 437 -12.23 -19.00 -6.31
CA LEU A 437 -12.43 -18.81 -7.76
C LEU A 437 -13.69 -19.53 -8.25
N ALA A 438 -13.96 -20.75 -7.77
CA ALA A 438 -15.15 -21.51 -8.13
C ALA A 438 -16.45 -20.83 -7.66
N VAL A 439 -16.43 -20.15 -6.50
CA VAL A 439 -17.56 -19.29 -6.07
C VAL A 439 -17.68 -18.10 -7.00
N LEU A 440 -16.62 -17.30 -7.18
CA LEU A 440 -16.68 -16.08 -7.99
C LEU A 440 -17.16 -16.32 -9.43
N ARG A 441 -16.72 -17.42 -10.08
CA ARG A 441 -17.15 -17.80 -11.44
C ARG A 441 -18.65 -18.10 -11.59
N LYS A 442 -19.34 -18.45 -10.49
CA LYS A 442 -20.80 -18.69 -10.50
C LYS A 442 -21.60 -17.40 -10.55
N HIS A 443 -20.99 -16.26 -10.20
CA HIS A 443 -21.66 -14.97 -10.10
C HIS A 443 -21.32 -14.11 -11.31
N ARG A 444 -22.33 -13.88 -12.16
CA ARG A 444 -22.18 -13.14 -13.44
C ARG A 444 -21.85 -11.66 -13.25
N ASN A 445 -22.20 -11.13 -12.08
CA ASN A 445 -22.05 -9.74 -11.74
C ASN A 445 -20.65 -9.38 -11.22
N VAL A 446 -19.76 -10.35 -10.98
CA VAL A 446 -18.35 -10.08 -10.62
C VAL A 446 -17.59 -9.61 -11.85
N ALA A 447 -16.98 -8.42 -11.79
CA ALA A 447 -16.18 -7.88 -12.89
C ALA A 447 -14.67 -7.94 -12.63
N ALA A 448 -14.26 -7.79 -11.36
CA ALA A 448 -12.86 -7.85 -10.97
C ALA A 448 -12.63 -8.41 -9.56
N TRP A 449 -11.46 -9.03 -9.38
CA TRP A 449 -10.87 -9.37 -8.09
C TRP A 449 -9.49 -8.69 -7.98
N ILE A 450 -9.36 -7.73 -7.07
CA ILE A 450 -8.21 -6.83 -6.92
C ILE A 450 -7.46 -7.18 -5.64
N ASN A 451 -6.15 -7.39 -5.73
CA ASN A 451 -5.34 -7.88 -4.61
C ASN A 451 -3.85 -7.46 -4.64
N GLY A 452 -3.10 -7.88 -3.62
CA GLY A 452 -1.69 -7.55 -3.37
C GLY A 452 -0.81 -8.78 -3.13
N HIS A 453 -0.07 -8.79 -2.02
CA HIS A 453 0.68 -9.91 -1.41
C HIS A 453 1.91 -10.42 -2.18
N SER A 454 1.79 -10.57 -3.50
CA SER A 454 2.84 -11.18 -4.32
C SER A 454 3.94 -10.20 -4.72
N HIS A 455 3.72 -8.91 -4.44
CA HIS A 455 4.54 -7.75 -4.81
C HIS A 455 4.71 -7.58 -6.34
N LEU A 456 3.90 -8.28 -7.14
CA LEU A 456 4.01 -8.35 -8.59
C LEU A 456 2.77 -7.74 -9.24
N ASN A 457 2.98 -6.89 -10.25
CA ASN A 457 1.92 -6.57 -11.19
C ASN A 457 1.59 -7.79 -12.06
N ARG A 458 0.38 -8.32 -11.92
CA ARG A 458 -0.10 -9.45 -12.72
C ARG A 458 -1.60 -9.35 -12.93
N ILE A 459 -2.06 -9.51 -14.16
CA ILE A 459 -3.48 -9.49 -14.51
C ILE A 459 -3.84 -10.80 -15.21
N VAL A 460 -4.74 -11.57 -14.58
CA VAL A 460 -5.17 -12.89 -15.05
C VAL A 460 -6.65 -12.85 -15.46
N PRO A 461 -6.99 -13.26 -16.70
CA PRO A 461 -8.39 -13.43 -17.08
C PRO A 461 -8.94 -14.73 -16.47
N HIS A 462 -10.10 -14.63 -15.83
CA HIS A 462 -10.93 -15.77 -15.44
C HIS A 462 -12.23 -15.75 -16.24
N ASP A 463 -12.92 -16.87 -16.35
CA ASP A 463 -14.23 -16.91 -17.03
C ASP A 463 -15.21 -15.96 -16.33
N GLY A 464 -15.44 -14.79 -16.95
CA GLY A 464 -16.37 -13.77 -16.50
C GLY A 464 -15.75 -12.54 -15.80
N PHE A 465 -14.50 -12.57 -15.34
CA PHE A 465 -13.90 -11.45 -14.59
C PHE A 465 -12.37 -11.41 -14.64
N TRP A 466 -11.78 -10.27 -14.28
CA TRP A 466 -10.33 -10.07 -14.21
C TRP A 466 -9.80 -10.20 -12.78
N GLU A 467 -8.75 -10.99 -12.55
CA GLU A 467 -7.96 -10.92 -11.32
C GLU A 467 -6.76 -9.98 -11.53
N ILE A 468 -6.62 -8.97 -10.68
CA ILE A 468 -5.70 -7.83 -10.83
C ILE A 468 -4.84 -7.74 -9.57
N SER A 469 -3.58 -8.14 -9.67
CA SER A 469 -2.57 -7.97 -8.63
C SER A 469 -1.70 -6.74 -8.91
N THR A 470 -1.42 -5.97 -7.87
CA THR A 470 -0.57 -4.78 -7.94
C THR A 470 0.77 -5.03 -7.23
N ALA A 471 1.85 -4.46 -7.76
CA ALA A 471 3.15 -4.51 -7.11
C ALA A 471 3.12 -3.79 -5.75
N SER A 472 3.96 -4.22 -4.82
CA SER A 472 4.00 -3.60 -3.50
C SER A 472 4.60 -2.20 -3.55
N HIS A 473 4.41 -1.44 -2.47
CA HIS A 473 5.11 -0.17 -2.27
C HIS A 473 6.46 -0.34 -1.55
N VAL A 474 6.78 -1.54 -1.07
CA VAL A 474 8.06 -1.86 -0.40
C VAL A 474 9.18 -2.27 -1.36
N ASP A 475 8.83 -3.03 -2.40
CA ASP A 475 9.78 -3.49 -3.42
C ASP A 475 9.70 -2.66 -4.70
N TYR A 476 10.84 -2.47 -5.35
CA TYR A 476 10.86 -1.83 -6.67
C TYR A 476 9.98 -2.62 -7.65
N PRO A 477 9.07 -1.98 -8.41
CA PRO A 477 9.01 -0.55 -8.74
C PRO A 477 8.22 0.40 -7.81
N GLN A 478 7.66 -0.07 -6.68
CA GLN A 478 6.91 0.77 -5.73
C GLN A 478 5.72 1.50 -6.37
N LEU A 479 4.66 0.76 -6.70
CA LEU A 479 3.57 1.26 -7.53
C LEU A 479 2.20 1.13 -6.87
N ALA A 480 1.37 2.16 -7.05
CA ALA A 480 -0.07 2.10 -6.85
C ALA A 480 -0.79 1.93 -8.20
N ARG A 481 -2.09 1.63 -8.15
CA ARG A 481 -2.92 1.42 -9.36
C ARG A 481 -4.22 2.22 -9.28
N VAL A 482 -4.43 3.13 -10.23
CA VAL A 482 -5.74 3.75 -10.47
C VAL A 482 -6.61 2.77 -11.25
N VAL A 483 -7.81 2.48 -10.74
CA VAL A 483 -8.80 1.63 -11.38
C VAL A 483 -10.02 2.47 -11.76
N GLU A 484 -10.40 2.45 -13.03
CA GLU A 484 -11.58 3.16 -13.55
C GLU A 484 -12.50 2.14 -14.22
N LEU A 485 -13.72 2.02 -13.70
CA LEU A 485 -14.76 1.15 -14.25
C LEU A 485 -15.72 1.98 -15.10
N ALA A 486 -15.96 1.56 -16.33
CA ALA A 486 -16.91 2.21 -17.22
C ALA A 486 -17.82 1.19 -17.93
N ASP A 487 -19.10 1.54 -18.07
CA ASP A 487 -20.03 0.84 -18.94
C ASP A 487 -19.87 1.36 -20.36
N ASN A 488 -19.59 0.48 -21.32
CA ASN A 488 -19.43 0.85 -22.72
C ASN A 488 -20.77 0.97 -23.48
N HIS A 489 -21.91 0.72 -22.82
CA HIS A 489 -23.27 0.73 -23.39
C HIS A 489 -23.42 -0.18 -24.60
N ASP A 490 -22.73 -1.32 -24.56
CA ASP A 490 -22.68 -2.26 -25.67
C ASP A 490 -22.63 -3.72 -25.24
N GLY A 491 -22.98 -3.98 -23.98
CA GLY A 491 -22.88 -5.28 -23.33
C GLY A 491 -21.48 -5.59 -22.80
N THR A 492 -20.57 -4.61 -22.74
CA THR A 492 -19.24 -4.75 -22.13
C THR A 492 -18.95 -3.65 -21.12
N LEU A 493 -18.07 -3.98 -20.17
CA LEU A 493 -17.43 -3.03 -19.26
C LEU A 493 -15.96 -2.87 -19.67
N SER A 494 -15.41 -1.68 -19.43
CA SER A 494 -13.97 -1.43 -19.44
C SER A 494 -13.48 -1.19 -18.02
N LEU A 495 -12.45 -1.94 -17.61
CA LEU A 495 -11.65 -1.67 -16.41
C LEU A 495 -10.30 -1.11 -16.85
N PHE A 496 -10.08 0.19 -16.64
CA PHE A 496 -8.76 0.78 -16.83
C PHE A 496 -7.92 0.53 -15.60
N THR A 497 -6.68 0.13 -15.78
CA THR A 497 -5.74 -0.02 -14.66
C THR A 497 -4.47 0.73 -14.96
N THR A 498 -4.32 1.94 -14.43
CA THR A 498 -3.17 2.82 -14.70
C THR A 498 -2.25 2.86 -13.49
N LEU A 499 -0.99 2.49 -13.66
CA LEU A 499 0.00 2.49 -12.58
C LEU A 499 0.53 3.89 -12.29
N VAL A 500 0.92 4.12 -11.03
CA VAL A 500 1.36 5.41 -10.50
C VAL A 500 2.56 5.18 -9.57
N GLU A 501 3.61 6.00 -9.72
CA GLU A 501 4.75 6.09 -8.79
C GLU A 501 4.50 7.24 -7.79
N SER A 502 5.18 7.24 -6.64
CA SER A 502 5.07 8.33 -5.66
C SER A 502 5.49 9.71 -6.22
N ALA A 503 5.13 10.79 -5.50
CA ALA A 503 5.42 12.17 -5.91
C ALA A 503 6.92 12.52 -5.88
N ALA A 504 7.75 11.67 -5.30
CA ALA A 504 9.18 11.88 -5.20
C ALA A 504 9.85 12.00 -6.57
N PRO A 505 10.80 12.93 -6.74
CA PRO A 505 11.60 13.04 -7.97
C PRO A 505 12.22 11.70 -8.37
N HIS A 506 12.30 11.42 -9.67
CA HIS A 506 12.98 10.20 -10.15
C HIS A 506 14.48 10.22 -9.87
N ARG A 507 15.10 11.41 -9.88
CA ARG A 507 16.52 11.58 -9.61
C ARG A 507 16.73 11.94 -8.15
N THR A 508 17.58 11.19 -7.48
CA THR A 508 18.01 11.48 -6.12
C THR A 508 19.06 12.60 -6.08
N ASP A 509 19.07 13.38 -4.99
CA ASP A 509 20.24 14.13 -4.49
C ASP A 509 20.65 13.51 -3.15
N PHE A 510 21.89 13.05 -3.02
CA PHE A 510 22.37 12.37 -1.80
C PHE A 510 22.60 13.31 -0.62
N THR A 511 22.56 14.62 -0.85
CA THR A 511 22.63 15.64 0.19
C THR A 511 21.25 16.13 0.63
N ASP A 512 20.20 15.82 -0.15
CA ASP A 512 18.82 16.15 0.20
C ASP A 512 18.23 15.09 1.13
N LEU A 513 18.32 15.38 2.42
CA LEU A 513 17.68 14.59 3.46
C LEU A 513 16.29 15.11 3.83
N SER A 514 15.61 15.91 2.99
CA SER A 514 14.18 16.27 3.18
C SER A 514 13.26 15.05 3.03
N GLN A 515 11.98 15.14 3.40
CA GLN A 515 11.02 14.04 3.16
C GLN A 515 10.95 13.65 1.67
N SER A 516 11.03 14.62 0.77
CA SER A 516 11.02 14.38 -0.68
C SER A 516 12.31 13.70 -1.15
N GLY A 517 13.47 14.16 -0.68
CA GLY A 517 14.77 13.56 -0.96
C GLY A 517 14.88 12.12 -0.44
N LEU A 518 14.40 11.85 0.78
CA LEU A 518 14.33 10.50 1.35
C LEU A 518 13.36 9.60 0.58
N ALA A 519 12.21 10.11 0.12
CA ALA A 519 11.29 9.34 -0.72
C ALA A 519 11.89 9.02 -2.11
N ALA A 520 12.74 9.89 -2.66
CA ALA A 520 13.50 9.59 -3.88
C ALA A 520 14.58 8.52 -3.62
N LEU A 521 15.30 8.63 -2.49
CA LEU A 521 16.24 7.60 -2.01
C LEU A 521 15.55 6.25 -1.82
N TYR A 522 14.35 6.21 -1.26
CA TYR A 522 13.57 4.99 -1.07
C TYR A 522 13.39 4.18 -2.36
N ARG A 523 13.07 4.88 -3.46
CA ARG A 523 12.93 4.28 -4.80
C ARG A 523 14.27 3.84 -5.39
N GLU A 524 15.32 4.65 -5.28
CA GLU A 524 16.63 4.32 -5.83
C GLU A 524 17.32 3.18 -5.07
N LEU A 525 17.20 3.15 -3.74
CA LEU A 525 17.74 2.08 -2.90
C LEU A 525 16.98 0.77 -3.15
N SER A 526 15.65 0.79 -3.27
CA SER A 526 14.88 -0.42 -3.58
C SER A 526 15.25 -1.00 -4.95
N PHE A 527 15.51 -0.16 -5.95
CA PHE A 527 15.96 -0.60 -7.26
C PHE A 527 17.31 -1.33 -7.22
N ASN A 528 18.21 -0.88 -6.34
CA ASN A 528 19.57 -1.40 -6.22
C ASN A 528 19.71 -2.50 -5.15
N SER A 529 18.65 -2.80 -4.39
CA SER A 529 18.70 -3.74 -3.27
C SER A 529 19.29 -5.10 -3.68
N PRO A 530 20.37 -5.57 -3.01
CA PRO A 530 20.88 -6.91 -3.28
C PRO A 530 19.81 -7.98 -3.04
N GLY A 531 19.76 -8.99 -3.91
CA GLY A 531 18.75 -10.05 -3.83
C GLY A 531 17.35 -9.62 -4.30
N LEU A 532 17.20 -8.45 -4.94
CA LEU A 532 15.90 -8.01 -5.47
C LEU A 532 15.28 -9.07 -6.40
N ARG A 533 13.96 -9.20 -6.32
CA ARG A 533 13.20 -10.02 -7.27
C ARG A 533 13.03 -9.24 -8.57
N SER A 534 13.48 -9.82 -9.68
CA SER A 534 13.29 -9.21 -11.00
C SER A 534 11.86 -9.43 -11.50
N GLY A 535 11.35 -8.51 -12.33
CA GLY A 535 10.08 -8.71 -13.05
C GLY A 535 8.82 -8.31 -12.29
N LEU A 536 8.94 -7.75 -11.08
CA LEU A 536 7.80 -7.28 -10.26
C LEU A 536 6.95 -6.19 -10.96
N ALA A 537 7.53 -5.45 -11.91
CA ALA A 537 6.79 -4.52 -12.76
C ALA A 537 5.76 -5.20 -13.70
N GLY A 538 5.78 -6.53 -13.85
CA GLY A 538 4.89 -7.27 -14.74
C GLY A 538 5.21 -7.08 -16.23
N LEU A 539 4.47 -7.79 -17.08
CA LEU A 539 4.50 -7.63 -18.54
C LEU A 539 3.71 -6.37 -18.95
N PRO A 540 3.83 -5.87 -20.20
CA PRO A 540 3.02 -4.74 -20.67
C PRO A 540 1.51 -4.92 -20.45
N GLY A 541 0.99 -6.15 -20.57
CA GLY A 541 -0.42 -6.50 -20.30
C GLY A 541 -0.81 -6.58 -18.82
N ASP A 542 0.13 -6.36 -17.89
CA ASP A 542 -0.10 -6.29 -16.45
C ASP A 542 0.02 -4.85 -15.91
N ARG A 543 0.46 -3.91 -16.76
CA ARG A 543 0.75 -2.52 -16.40
C ARG A 543 -0.44 -1.61 -16.65
N ASN A 544 -0.28 -0.65 -17.57
CA ASN A 544 -1.32 0.27 -18.00
C ASN A 544 -2.24 -0.47 -18.97
N THR A 545 -3.46 -0.77 -18.57
CA THR A 545 -4.39 -1.53 -19.42
C THR A 545 -5.78 -0.92 -19.53
N GLU A 546 -6.49 -1.29 -20.60
CA GLU A 546 -7.95 -1.31 -20.67
C GLU A 546 -8.36 -2.79 -20.75
N LEU A 547 -9.03 -3.30 -19.72
CA LEU A 547 -9.47 -4.69 -19.65
C LEU A 547 -10.95 -4.77 -20.02
N LEU A 548 -11.28 -5.51 -21.08
CA LEU A 548 -12.67 -5.68 -21.52
C LEU A 548 -13.27 -6.90 -20.86
N VAL A 549 -14.50 -6.78 -20.37
CA VAL A 549 -15.28 -7.89 -19.81
C VAL A 549 -16.74 -7.74 -20.21
N LYS A 550 -17.49 -8.83 -20.33
CA LYS A 550 -18.93 -8.75 -20.65
C LYS A 550 -19.69 -8.18 -19.46
N LYS A 551 -20.59 -7.22 -19.71
CA LYS A 551 -21.64 -6.82 -18.78
C LYS A 551 -22.75 -7.85 -18.95
N ARG A 552 -22.96 -8.73 -17.96
CA ARG A 552 -23.89 -9.87 -18.07
C ARG A 552 -25.04 -9.75 -17.09
#